data_AF-A0A9E5NCY5-F1
#
_entry.id   AF-A0A9E5NCY5-F1
#
_cell.length_a   1.000
_cell.length_b   1.000
_cell.length_c   1.000
_cell.angle_alpha   90.00
_cell.angle_beta   90.00
_cell.angle_gamma   90.00
#
_symmetry.space_group_name_H-M   'P 1'
#
loop_
_entity.id
_entity.type
_entity.pdbx_description
1 polymer ?
#
loop_
_entity_poly.entity_id
_entity_poly.type
_entity_poly.pdbx_seq_one_letter_code
_entity_poly.pdbx_strand_id
1 'polypeptide(L)'
;LPRVILDLNRARPIHLALVDGIRTAEGGEVPRGTFNPVEPGVLIAGKNPVATDAVATAAMGFDPTAEPPAPPFLRGDNYLNLA
;
A
#
# COMPACT_ATOMS: atom_id res chain seq x y z
N LEU A 1 14.07 -1.89 3.05
CA LEU A 1 13.14 -0.85 3.55
C LEU A 1 12.00 -1.42 4.39
N PRO A 2 11.21 -2.44 3.94
CA PRO A 2 10.07 -2.96 4.69
C PRO A 2 10.34 -3.29 6.16
N ARG A 3 11.40 -4.06 6.44
CA ARG A 3 11.75 -4.51 7.79
C ARG A 3 12.03 -3.36 8.78
N VAL A 4 12.59 -2.25 8.30
CA VAL A 4 12.82 -1.06 9.15
C VAL A 4 11.49 -0.40 9.53
N ILE A 5 10.51 -0.38 8.62
CA ILE A 5 9.16 0.14 8.91
C ILE A 5 8.44 -0.75 9.93
N LEU A 6 8.62 -2.07 9.83
CA LEU A 6 8.13 -3.02 10.84
C LEU A 6 8.70 -2.72 12.23
N ASP A 7 10.01 -2.49 12.33
CA ASP A 7 10.66 -2.12 13.60
C ASP A 7 10.11 -0.80 14.16
N LEU A 8 9.87 0.20 13.30
CA LEU A 8 9.26 1.47 13.71
C LEU A 8 7.82 1.28 14.21
N ASN A 9 7.01 0.45 13.54
CA ASN A 9 5.64 0.15 13.97
C ASN A 9 5.61 -0.62 15.30
N ARG A 10 6.63 -1.44 15.59
CA ARG A 10 6.79 -2.09 16.91
C ARG A 10 7.22 -1.11 18.00
N ALA A 11 8.15 -0.20 17.68
CA ALA A 11 8.63 0.81 18.61
C ALA A 11 7.56 1.88 18.93
N ARG A 12 6.76 2.25 17.93
CA ARG A 12 5.67 3.23 18.06
C ARG A 12 4.44 2.75 17.26
N PRO A 13 3.53 2.01 17.89
CA PRO A 13 2.33 1.50 17.25
C PRO A 13 1.51 2.59 16.56
N ILE A 14 1.04 2.30 15.35
CA ILE A 14 0.08 3.13 14.63
C ILE A 14 -1.30 2.92 15.23
N HIS A 15 -1.99 4.02 15.55
CA HIS A 15 -3.34 4.00 16.14
C HIS A 15 -4.44 4.28 15.11
N LEU A 16 -4.07 4.87 13.97
CA LEU A 16 -4.94 5.19 12.85
C LEU A 16 -4.13 5.17 11.56
N ALA A 17 -4.60 4.41 10.58
CA ALA A 17 -4.12 4.42 9.21
C ALA A 17 -5.20 4.97 8.29
N LEU A 18 -4.80 5.77 7.30
CA LEU A 18 -5.67 6.41 6.32
C LEU A 18 -5.01 6.32 4.95
N VAL A 19 -5.73 5.79 3.96
CA VAL A 19 -5.32 5.75 2.56
C VAL A 19 -6.31 6.58 1.75
N ASP A 20 -5.81 7.64 1.11
CA ASP A 20 -6.58 8.51 0.22
C ASP A 20 -6.43 8.04 -1.23
N GLY A 21 -7.53 7.58 -1.79
CA GLY A 21 -7.69 7.24 -3.21
C GLY A 21 -8.84 8.03 -3.85
N ILE A 22 -9.17 9.23 -3.33
CA ILE A 22 -10.22 10.08 -3.93
C ILE A 22 -9.74 10.52 -5.32
N ARG A 23 -8.52 11.04 -5.39
CA ARG A 23 -7.79 11.38 -6.61
C ARG A 23 -6.33 11.02 -6.42
N THR A 24 -5.81 10.14 -7.26
CA THR A 24 -4.44 9.59 -7.14
C THR A 24 -3.83 9.40 -8.53
N ALA A 25 -2.71 8.70 -8.62
CA ALA A 25 -2.07 8.33 -9.88
C ALA A 25 -1.63 6.87 -9.88
N GLU A 26 -1.62 6.28 -11.07
CA GLU A 26 -1.03 4.98 -11.34
C GLU A 26 0.07 5.09 -12.40
N GLY A 27 0.80 3.99 -12.60
CA GLY A 27 1.84 3.87 -13.63
C GLY A 27 3.15 4.64 -13.35
N GLY A 28 3.11 5.73 -12.60
CA GLY A 28 4.29 6.49 -12.18
C GLY A 28 4.03 7.38 -10.97
N GLU A 29 5.07 7.67 -10.18
CA GLU A 29 4.96 8.47 -8.96
C GLU A 29 4.96 9.99 -9.22
N VAL A 30 5.49 10.42 -10.36
CA VAL A 30 5.64 11.84 -10.74
C VAL A 30 5.11 12.08 -12.15
N PRO A 31 4.70 13.32 -12.54
CA PRO A 31 4.13 13.65 -13.85
C PRO A 31 5.08 13.52 -15.05
N ARG A 32 5.64 12.33 -15.28
CA ARG A 32 6.55 11.96 -16.36
C ARG A 32 6.35 10.48 -16.71
N GLY A 33 6.64 10.10 -17.96
CA GLY A 33 6.60 8.70 -18.38
C GLY A 33 5.18 8.12 -18.38
N THR A 34 4.99 7.01 -17.69
CA THR A 34 3.72 6.24 -17.58
C THR A 34 2.73 6.81 -16.56
N PHE A 35 2.95 8.01 -16.05
CA PHE A 35 2.07 8.65 -15.07
C PHE A 35 0.64 8.84 -15.62
N ASN A 36 -0.33 8.29 -14.90
CA ASN A 36 -1.75 8.37 -15.23
C ASN A 36 -2.58 8.81 -14.02
N PRO A 37 -3.13 10.03 -13.99
CA PRO A 37 -4.07 10.45 -12.94
C PRO A 37 -5.37 9.65 -13.00
N VAL A 38 -5.85 9.21 -11.85
CA VAL A 38 -7.11 8.46 -11.70
C VAL A 38 -7.92 8.99 -10.53
N GLU A 39 -9.24 8.80 -10.57
CA GLU A 39 -10.17 9.24 -9.52
C GLU A 39 -11.02 8.05 -9.02
N PRO A 40 -10.44 7.11 -8.25
CA PRO A 40 -11.18 5.96 -7.71
C PRO A 40 -12.31 6.34 -6.75
N GLY A 41 -12.23 7.52 -6.10
CA GLY A 41 -13.27 8.04 -5.22
C GLY A 41 -13.37 7.34 -3.86
N VAL A 42 -12.30 6.68 -3.40
CA VAL A 42 -12.29 5.90 -2.15
C VAL A 42 -11.41 6.51 -1.07
N LEU A 43 -11.84 6.37 0.19
CA LEU A 43 -11.07 6.72 1.38
C LEU A 43 -11.14 5.53 2.34
N ILE A 44 -9.99 4.96 2.71
CA ILE A 44 -9.92 3.74 3.51
C ILE A 44 -9.24 4.08 4.84
N ALA A 45 -9.90 3.79 5.95
CA ALA A 45 -9.39 4.10 7.29
C ALA A 45 -9.55 2.91 8.23
N GLY A 46 -8.59 2.71 9.12
CA GLY A 46 -8.63 1.63 10.10
C GLY A 46 -7.67 1.81 11.26
N LYS A 47 -7.91 1.03 12.31
CA LYS A 47 -7.03 0.99 13.51
C LYS A 47 -5.92 -0.04 13.40
N ASN A 48 -5.98 -0.92 12.40
CA ASN A 48 -4.91 -1.85 12.05
C ASN A 48 -4.30 -1.39 10.72
N PRO A 49 -3.04 -0.91 10.71
CA PRO A 49 -2.41 -0.39 9.49
C PRO A 49 -2.23 -1.47 8.41
N VAL A 50 -1.89 -2.70 8.80
CA VAL A 50 -1.67 -3.82 7.87
C VAL A 50 -2.98 -4.20 7.17
N ALA A 51 -4.07 -4.34 7.94
CA ALA A 51 -5.37 -4.64 7.36
C ALA A 51 -5.90 -3.51 6.48
N THR A 52 -5.64 -2.25 6.85
CA THR A 52 -6.05 -1.07 6.07
C THR A 52 -5.37 -1.06 4.70
N ASP A 53 -4.06 -1.32 4.68
CA ASP A 53 -3.26 -1.32 3.45
C ASP A 53 -3.51 -2.57 2.59
N ALA A 54 -3.79 -3.72 3.21
CA ALA A 54 -4.23 -4.91 2.48
C ALA A 54 -5.56 -4.69 1.75
N VAL A 55 -6.52 -4.02 2.39
CA VAL A 55 -7.79 -3.63 1.74
C VAL A 55 -7.55 -2.61 0.63
N ALA A 56 -6.66 -1.64 0.83
CA ALA A 56 -6.31 -0.68 -0.22
C ALA A 56 -5.63 -1.36 -1.42
N THR A 57 -4.73 -2.31 -1.17
CA THR A 57 -4.08 -3.14 -2.19
C THR A 57 -5.10 -3.93 -3.00
N ALA A 58 -6.08 -4.54 -2.33
CA ALA A 58 -7.18 -5.23 -3.00
C ALA A 58 -8.07 -4.26 -3.81
N ALA A 59 -8.34 -3.05 -3.29
CA ALA A 59 -9.10 -2.02 -4.00
C ALA A 59 -8.38 -1.52 -5.27
N MET A 60 -7.04 -1.55 -5.28
CA MET A 60 -6.22 -1.30 -6.48
C MET A 60 -6.22 -2.46 -7.48
N GLY A 61 -6.87 -3.60 -7.17
CA GLY A 61 -6.96 -4.78 -8.03
C GLY A 61 -5.80 -5.78 -7.90
N PHE A 62 -4.98 -5.64 -6.86
CA PHE A 62 -3.87 -6.57 -6.58
C PHE A 62 -4.20 -7.58 -5.49
N ASP A 63 -3.52 -8.73 -5.50
CA ASP A 63 -3.59 -9.70 -4.41
C ASP A 63 -2.67 -9.26 -3.26
N PRO A 64 -3.20 -8.89 -2.07
CA PRO A 64 -2.39 -8.46 -0.94
C PRO A 64 -1.52 -9.58 -0.36
N THR A 65 -1.81 -10.84 -0.67
CA THR A 65 -1.07 -12.02 -0.19
C THR A 65 -0.06 -12.55 -1.21
N ALA A 66 0.07 -11.89 -2.36
CA ALA A 66 0.94 -12.32 -3.45
C ALA A 66 2.38 -12.53 -2.97
N GLU A 67 2.93 -13.70 -3.30
CA GLU A 67 4.33 -14.02 -3.04
C GLU A 67 5.24 -13.33 -4.07
N PRO A 68 6.29 -12.62 -3.64
CA PRO A 68 7.25 -12.02 -4.56
C PRO A 68 7.98 -13.08 -5.40
N PRO A 69 8.24 -12.84 -6.71
CA PRO A 69 7.95 -11.62 -7.45
C PRO A 69 6.60 -11.69 -8.19
N ALA A 70 5.60 -10.97 -7.69
CA ALA A 70 4.31 -10.76 -8.34
C ALA A 70 3.86 -9.31 -8.13
N PRO A 71 3.16 -8.66 -9.08
CA PRO A 71 2.64 -7.31 -8.88
C PRO A 71 1.78 -7.20 -7.61
N PRO A 72 1.95 -6.15 -6.78
CA PRO A 72 2.84 -4.99 -6.95
C PRO A 72 4.27 -5.21 -6.42
N PHE A 73 4.56 -6.35 -5.78
CA PHE A 73 5.82 -6.70 -5.12
C PHE A 73 6.88 -7.28 -6.08
N LEU A 74 7.22 -6.54 -7.14
CA LEU A 74 8.16 -7.01 -8.17
C LEU A 74 9.64 -6.95 -7.77
N ARG A 75 10.00 -6.05 -6.85
CA ARG A 75 11.40 -5.73 -6.50
C ARG A 75 11.63 -5.63 -4.99
N GLY A 76 10.79 -6.29 -4.20
CA GLY A 76 10.91 -6.28 -2.74
C GLY A 76 9.98 -7.30 -2.09
N ASP A 77 10.23 -7.56 -0.81
CA ASP A 77 9.37 -8.41 0.01
C ASP A 77 7.95 -7.84 0.06
N ASN A 78 6.94 -8.72 0.04
CA ASN A 78 5.58 -8.33 0.38
C ASN A 78 5.52 -8.00 1.88
N TYR A 79 5.54 -6.71 2.18
CA TYR A 79 5.58 -6.22 3.55
C TYR A 79 4.27 -6.49 4.33
N LEU A 80 3.16 -6.76 3.64
CA LEU A 80 1.90 -7.18 4.26
C LEU A 80 2.03 -8.59 4.83
N ASN A 81 2.76 -9.49 4.14
CA ASN A 81 3.03 -10.86 4.62
C ASN A 81 4.10 -10.92 5.73
N LEU A 82 4.89 -9.87 5.92
CA LEU A 82 5.93 -9.80 6.96
C LEU A 82 5.42 -9.35 8.34
N ALA A 83 4.19 -8.84 8.42
CA ALA A 83 3.67 -8.08 9.57
C ALA A 83 2.71 -8.86 10.46
#